data_AF-A0A259AUI2-F1
#
_entry.id   AF-A0A259AUI2-F1
#
_cell.length_a   1.000
_cell.length_b   1.000
_cell.length_c   1.000
_cell.angle_alpha   90.00
_cell.angle_beta   90.00
_cell.angle_gamma   90.00
#
_symmetry.space_group_name_H-M   'P 1'
#
loop_
_entity.id
_entity.type
_entity.pdbx_description
1 polymer ?
#
loop_
_entity_poly.entity_id
_entity_poly.type
_entity_poly.pdbx_seq_one_letter_code
_entity_poly.pdbx_strand_id
1 'polypeptide(L)'
;MMEMVMPEARSDSALVDQPKASPGRQLAVRRDIVAAATVKSLEPAVAANPVGLPINIGDPLAYQRDVFERSILFWDTLRQRANNMIAHERAGKPPLLDFDYETLVDARRFERPVNYALLRITRIGDDCIEDCIDPAKPPVVILDPRAGHGPGIGGFKRDSEVGIAMHEGYPVYFVSFFPEPCVGQTLADVLHALGRFVEDVVKRHPGKPPVLYGNCQAGWAITLLSADCEGLVGPAVLNGSPLSYWAGESGVNPMRIAGGLLGGVWATHLLADLNDGRLDGAWLAFNFENLQPEAVWEKYANLFTHVDTERERFLEFERWWNGFYFLSREEIVAIVENLFIGNRLEEGKMRICEGCVADLRRIRNPLVIFASYGDNITPPHQALGWIPVVYKDTSDLKAAGQRIVYLTNPHAGHLGIFVSAKVARFEHRAILESLGEIETLAPGLYEMKIDNPTGNPDCDKPEYSVRFEERRVEDLRFATPRAEFEQVRHLSEVNEQFYKAMVSPFVRALSNPWTAATLEWLHPMRTSRYLLSESFSPWMRGVAALARLIEQRRQPLPEDDANLRREREAIDRVSEVIENGRRQRDATEERVFQALYDVPASARPAAPPAV
;
A
#
# COMPACT_ATOMS: atom_id res chain seq x y z
N MET A 1 11.32 -15.96 -10.62
CA MET A 1 11.48 -16.77 -9.40
C MET A 1 11.74 -15.84 -8.22
N MET A 2 10.66 -15.27 -7.69
CA MET A 2 10.67 -14.40 -6.51
C MET A 2 9.30 -14.59 -5.88
N GLU A 3 9.22 -15.51 -4.94
CA GLU A 3 8.01 -15.77 -4.17
C GLU A 3 7.55 -14.46 -3.52
N MET A 4 6.27 -14.16 -3.68
CA MET A 4 5.54 -13.25 -2.81
C MET A 4 5.41 -13.90 -1.43
N VAL A 5 6.52 -14.07 -0.70
CA VAL A 5 6.50 -14.52 0.70
C VAL A 5 6.00 -13.35 1.53
N MET A 6 4.70 -13.35 1.74
CA MET A 6 4.08 -12.53 2.77
C MET A 6 4.52 -13.07 4.14
N PRO A 7 4.97 -12.21 5.07
CA PRO A 7 5.65 -12.64 6.28
C PRO A 7 4.73 -13.41 7.24
N GLU A 8 5.24 -14.52 7.79
CA GLU A 8 4.61 -15.31 8.84
C GLU A 8 4.40 -14.47 10.11
N ALA A 9 3.15 -14.38 10.58
CA ALA A 9 2.84 -13.95 11.94
C ALA A 9 2.39 -15.18 12.73
N ARG A 10 3.16 -15.55 13.76
CA ARG A 10 2.74 -16.60 14.71
C ARG A 10 1.66 -16.02 15.62
N SER A 11 0.48 -16.61 15.58
CA SER A 11 -0.62 -16.32 16.48
C SER A 11 -0.43 -17.08 17.80
N ASP A 12 0.11 -16.43 18.84
CA ASP A 12 -0.04 -16.92 20.21
C ASP A 12 -1.26 -16.24 20.84
N SER A 13 -2.44 -16.84 20.64
CA SER A 13 -3.64 -16.53 21.42
C SER A 13 -3.99 -17.74 22.30
N ALA A 14 -3.47 -17.76 23.52
CA ALA A 14 -3.98 -18.62 24.57
C ALA A 14 -4.07 -17.78 25.83
N LEU A 15 -5.28 -17.53 26.32
CA LEU A 15 -5.61 -17.42 27.74
C LEU A 15 -7.14 -17.37 27.86
N VAL A 16 -7.71 -18.57 28.05
CA VAL A 16 -9.04 -18.74 28.64
C VAL A 16 -8.85 -18.73 30.16
N ASP A 17 -9.57 -17.81 30.78
CA ASP A 17 -9.69 -17.57 32.22
C ASP A 17 -10.28 -18.79 32.96
N GLN A 18 -9.76 -19.11 34.15
CA GLN A 18 -10.47 -19.74 35.29
C GLN A 18 -9.58 -19.76 36.57
N PRO A 19 -10.17 -19.76 37.79
CA PRO A 19 -9.67 -18.92 38.88
C PRO A 19 -8.85 -19.60 39.99
N LYS A 20 -8.01 -18.76 40.61
CA LYS A 20 -7.30 -18.82 41.90
C LYS A 20 -7.57 -20.00 42.85
N ALA A 21 -6.49 -20.70 43.22
CA ALA A 21 -6.22 -21.12 44.60
C ALA A 21 -4.71 -21.29 44.85
N SER A 22 -4.23 -20.75 45.97
CA SER A 22 -2.92 -20.99 46.61
C SER A 22 -3.19 -21.16 48.11
N PRO A 23 -2.28 -21.67 48.97
CA PRO A 23 -0.84 -21.84 48.77
C PRO A 23 -0.24 -23.16 49.34
N GLY A 24 1.05 -23.43 49.07
CA GLY A 24 1.86 -24.20 50.03
C GLY A 24 3.10 -24.94 49.53
N ARG A 25 4.27 -24.35 49.85
CA ARG A 25 5.55 -24.96 50.28
C ARG A 25 6.59 -25.48 49.26
N GLN A 26 7.76 -24.84 49.43
CA GLN A 26 9.15 -25.15 49.07
C GLN A 26 9.61 -26.60 49.31
N LEU A 27 10.53 -27.11 48.46
CA LEU A 27 11.96 -27.41 48.74
C LEU A 27 12.54 -28.20 47.53
N ALA A 28 13.58 -27.69 46.85
CA ALA A 28 15.01 -27.99 47.03
C ALA A 28 15.53 -29.27 46.33
N VAL A 29 16.19 -29.04 45.18
CA VAL A 29 17.50 -29.54 44.72
C VAL A 29 18.09 -30.83 45.35
N ARG A 30 18.41 -31.85 44.52
CA ARG A 30 19.78 -32.37 44.32
C ARG A 30 19.89 -33.47 43.25
N ARG A 31 21.04 -33.42 42.54
CA ARG A 31 21.59 -34.40 41.60
C ARG A 31 22.23 -35.60 42.31
N ASP A 32 22.43 -36.68 41.54
CA ASP A 32 23.58 -37.63 41.51
C ASP A 32 23.07 -39.08 41.33
N ILE A 33 23.26 -39.75 40.18
CA ILE A 33 24.47 -40.41 39.61
C ILE A 33 24.61 -41.90 40.02
N VAL A 34 24.47 -42.76 38.99
CA VAL A 34 25.24 -43.98 38.64
C VAL A 34 24.95 -45.36 39.31
N ALA A 35 24.44 -46.23 38.44
CA ALA A 35 24.80 -47.64 38.11
C ALA A 35 24.91 -48.73 39.19
N ALA A 36 24.30 -49.89 38.93
CA ALA A 36 24.92 -51.03 38.22
C ALA A 36 24.19 -52.37 38.54
N ALA A 37 24.41 -53.36 37.66
CA ALA A 37 24.36 -54.82 37.87
C ALA A 37 22.96 -55.53 37.86
N THR A 38 22.72 -56.70 37.25
CA THR A 38 23.44 -57.59 36.32
C THR A 38 22.46 -58.60 35.68
N VAL A 39 22.66 -58.84 34.39
CA VAL A 39 22.36 -59.97 33.49
C VAL A 39 21.87 -61.31 34.08
N LYS A 40 20.86 -61.92 33.42
CA LYS A 40 20.87 -63.36 33.10
C LYS A 40 20.27 -63.63 31.72
N SER A 41 21.07 -64.31 30.90
CA SER A 41 20.91 -64.65 29.48
C SER A 41 20.10 -65.93 29.26
N LEU A 42 19.45 -66.03 28.08
CA LEU A 42 19.18 -67.25 27.32
C LEU A 42 18.87 -66.85 25.84
N GLU A 43 19.76 -67.22 24.91
CA GLU A 43 19.62 -67.15 23.44
C GLU A 43 19.19 -68.53 22.89
N PRO A 44 18.96 -68.74 21.56
CA PRO A 44 18.30 -67.90 20.55
C PRO A 44 17.26 -68.70 19.71
N ALA A 45 16.39 -68.04 18.96
CA ALA A 45 15.70 -68.65 17.82
C ALA A 45 15.65 -67.68 16.64
N VAL A 46 16.44 -67.99 15.62
CA VAL A 46 16.45 -67.33 14.31
C VAL A 46 15.16 -67.71 13.58
N ALA A 47 14.30 -66.73 13.33
CA ALA A 47 13.21 -66.83 12.36
C ALA A 47 13.34 -65.66 11.37
N ALA A 48 13.32 -66.00 10.09
CA ALA A 48 13.64 -65.15 8.96
C ALA A 48 12.81 -63.85 8.92
N ASN A 49 13.48 -62.72 8.71
CA ASN A 49 12.84 -61.48 8.27
C ASN A 49 12.23 -61.69 6.87
N PRO A 50 10.92 -61.48 6.68
CA PRO A 50 10.47 -60.99 5.39
C PRO A 50 10.88 -59.52 5.32
N VAL A 51 11.79 -59.19 4.40
CA VAL A 51 11.96 -57.82 3.90
C VAL A 51 10.67 -57.48 3.16
N GLY A 52 9.64 -57.09 3.91
CA GLY A 52 8.50 -56.37 3.39
C GLY A 52 8.83 -54.89 3.48
N LEU A 53 9.30 -54.31 2.37
CA LEU A 53 9.09 -52.88 2.16
C LEU A 53 7.60 -52.62 2.39
N PRO A 54 7.19 -51.73 3.31
CA PRO A 54 5.86 -51.19 3.24
C PRO A 54 5.84 -50.33 1.98
N ILE A 55 5.41 -50.91 0.86
CA ILE A 55 4.81 -50.11 -0.19
C ILE A 55 3.56 -49.56 0.49
N ASN A 56 3.68 -48.36 1.05
CA ASN A 56 2.53 -47.54 1.35
C ASN A 56 1.91 -47.24 -0.01
N ILE A 57 1.01 -48.10 -0.46
CA ILE A 57 0.12 -47.77 -1.55
C ILE A 57 -0.79 -46.71 -0.93
N GLY A 58 -0.32 -45.46 -0.93
CA GLY A 58 -1.12 -44.31 -0.54
C GLY A 58 -2.46 -44.42 -1.26
N ASP A 59 -3.54 -44.05 -0.56
CA ASP A 59 -4.87 -44.02 -1.16
C ASP A 59 -4.77 -43.35 -2.54
N PRO A 60 -5.01 -44.07 -3.65
CA PRO A 60 -4.79 -43.57 -5.00
C PRO A 60 -5.74 -42.40 -5.34
N LEU A 61 -6.70 -42.14 -4.46
CA LEU A 61 -7.63 -41.02 -4.50
C LEU A 61 -7.32 -39.92 -3.47
N ALA A 62 -6.25 -40.06 -2.66
CA ALA A 62 -5.93 -39.12 -1.59
C ALA A 62 -5.66 -37.71 -2.12
N TYR A 63 -4.94 -37.61 -3.23
CA TYR A 63 -4.71 -36.33 -3.90
C TYR A 63 -5.98 -35.74 -4.48
N GLN A 64 -6.83 -36.55 -5.12
CA GLN A 64 -8.12 -36.09 -5.65
C GLN A 64 -9.05 -35.61 -4.54
N ARG A 65 -9.08 -36.31 -3.40
CA ARG A 65 -9.80 -35.89 -2.20
C ARG A 65 -9.24 -34.57 -1.67
N ASP A 66 -7.93 -34.47 -1.51
CA ASP A 66 -7.27 -33.26 -1.00
C ASP A 66 -7.55 -32.04 -1.90
N VAL A 67 -7.41 -32.18 -3.21
CA VAL A 67 -7.75 -31.13 -4.18
C VAL A 67 -9.22 -30.75 -4.10
N PHE A 68 -10.14 -31.72 -3.96
CA PHE A 68 -11.56 -31.44 -3.80
C PHE A 68 -11.85 -30.67 -2.50
N GLU A 69 -11.26 -31.11 -1.38
CA GLU A 69 -11.39 -30.44 -0.08
C GLU A 69 -10.87 -29.00 -0.16
N ARG A 70 -9.64 -28.80 -0.64
CA ARG A 70 -9.04 -27.46 -0.82
C ARG A 70 -9.86 -26.58 -1.76
N SER A 71 -10.43 -27.15 -2.83
CA SER A 71 -11.31 -26.41 -3.75
C SER A 71 -12.55 -25.88 -3.04
N ILE A 72 -13.23 -26.69 -2.23
CA ILE A 72 -14.41 -26.24 -1.49
C ILE A 72 -14.05 -25.15 -0.48
N LEU A 73 -12.95 -25.32 0.27
CA LEU A 73 -12.49 -24.32 1.24
C LEU A 73 -12.05 -23.01 0.57
N PHE A 74 -11.40 -23.10 -0.60
CA PHE A 74 -11.04 -21.95 -1.42
C PHE A 74 -12.29 -21.17 -1.86
N TRP A 75 -13.28 -21.87 -2.44
CA TRP A 75 -14.54 -21.22 -2.86
C TRP A 75 -15.34 -20.66 -1.69
N ASP A 76 -15.36 -21.33 -0.54
CA ASP A 76 -15.99 -20.77 0.67
C ASP A 76 -15.23 -19.53 1.16
N THR A 77 -13.91 -19.51 1.08
CA THR A 77 -13.11 -18.31 1.41
C THR A 77 -13.48 -17.14 0.49
N LEU A 78 -13.61 -17.36 -0.84
CA LEU A 78 -14.03 -16.30 -1.75
C LEU A 78 -15.47 -15.83 -1.53
N ARG A 79 -16.36 -16.73 -1.08
CA ARG A 79 -17.72 -16.40 -0.63
C ARG A 79 -17.68 -15.50 0.60
N GLN A 80 -16.90 -15.87 1.62
CA GLN A 80 -16.71 -15.08 2.83
C GLN A 80 -16.17 -13.68 2.49
N ARG A 81 -15.18 -13.60 1.58
CA ARG A 81 -14.68 -12.32 1.05
C ARG A 81 -15.81 -11.46 0.47
N ALA A 82 -16.66 -12.04 -0.38
CA ALA A 82 -17.78 -11.31 -0.98
C ALA A 82 -18.78 -10.81 0.07
N ASN A 83 -19.09 -11.63 1.07
CA ASN A 83 -19.98 -11.23 2.16
C ASN A 83 -19.36 -10.16 3.05
N ASN A 84 -18.07 -10.24 3.35
CA ASN A 84 -17.34 -9.24 4.12
C ASN A 84 -17.37 -7.89 3.40
N MET A 85 -17.15 -7.88 2.08
CA MET A 85 -17.29 -6.69 1.24
C MET A 85 -18.70 -6.10 1.34
N ILE A 86 -19.75 -6.90 1.10
CA ILE A 86 -21.15 -6.43 1.18
C ILE A 86 -21.50 -5.91 2.58
N ALA A 87 -21.04 -6.59 3.64
CA ALA A 87 -21.27 -6.17 5.01
C ALA A 87 -20.59 -4.82 5.31
N HIS A 88 -19.36 -4.64 4.83
CA HIS A 88 -18.62 -3.38 4.95
C HIS A 88 -19.32 -2.23 4.21
N GLU A 89 -19.84 -2.47 3.00
CA GLU A 89 -20.62 -1.50 2.25
C GLU A 89 -21.91 -1.10 2.96
N ARG A 90 -22.64 -2.08 3.50
CA ARG A 90 -23.87 -1.84 4.28
C ARG A 90 -23.62 -1.07 5.57
N ALA A 91 -22.44 -1.22 6.17
CA ALA A 91 -22.00 -0.45 7.34
C ALA A 91 -21.59 1.00 6.97
N GLY A 92 -21.65 1.38 5.69
CA GLY A 92 -21.25 2.70 5.22
C GLY A 92 -19.74 2.84 4.95
N LYS A 93 -19.03 1.71 4.81
CA LYS A 93 -17.57 1.63 4.61
C LYS A 93 -16.80 2.45 5.68
N PRO A 94 -16.88 2.09 6.97
CA PRO A 94 -16.08 2.76 7.99
C PRO A 94 -14.57 2.57 7.74
N PRO A 95 -13.69 3.47 8.23
CA PRO A 95 -12.24 3.27 8.16
C PRO A 95 -11.81 1.93 8.75
N LEU A 96 -10.87 1.26 8.09
CA LEU A 96 -10.37 -0.04 8.53
C LEU A 96 -9.12 0.13 9.40
N LEU A 97 -9.30 0.70 10.59
CA LEU A 97 -8.24 0.82 11.59
C LEU A 97 -8.40 -0.29 12.64
N ASP A 98 -7.29 -0.88 13.08
CA ASP A 98 -7.23 -1.83 14.21
C ASP A 98 -7.21 -1.10 15.57
N PHE A 99 -7.42 0.22 15.55
CA PHE A 99 -7.28 1.14 16.67
C PHE A 99 -8.57 1.91 16.89
N ASP A 100 -8.90 2.19 18.15
CA ASP A 100 -10.03 3.06 18.47
C ASP A 100 -9.64 4.52 18.24
N TYR A 101 -10.60 5.29 17.71
CA TYR A 101 -10.37 6.69 17.38
C TYR A 101 -11.57 7.56 17.72
N GLU A 102 -11.30 8.85 17.92
CA GLU A 102 -12.31 9.90 17.92
C GLU A 102 -12.17 10.78 16.68
N THR A 103 -13.29 11.19 16.09
CA THR A 103 -13.30 12.20 15.02
C THR A 103 -13.22 13.59 15.64
N LEU A 104 -12.12 14.29 15.37
CA LEU A 104 -11.89 15.66 15.84
C LEU A 104 -12.50 16.70 14.91
N VAL A 105 -12.27 16.54 13.62
CA VAL A 105 -12.69 17.51 12.59
C VAL A 105 -13.32 16.74 11.43
N ASP A 106 -14.51 17.16 11.02
CA ASP A 106 -15.21 16.64 9.84
C ASP A 106 -15.30 17.77 8.80
N ALA A 107 -14.47 17.70 7.77
CA ALA A 107 -14.35 18.76 6.77
C ALA A 107 -15.56 18.85 5.83
N ARG A 108 -16.51 17.90 5.90
CA ARG A 108 -17.81 18.03 5.20
C ARG A 108 -18.66 19.16 5.79
N ARG A 109 -18.31 19.64 6.99
CA ARG A 109 -18.97 20.75 7.68
C ARG A 109 -18.29 22.10 7.45
N PHE A 110 -17.21 22.15 6.65
CA PHE A 110 -16.57 23.41 6.30
C PHE A 110 -17.42 24.19 5.29
N GLU A 111 -17.16 25.49 5.19
CA GLU A 111 -17.77 26.37 4.19
C GLU A 111 -17.54 25.84 2.76
N ARG A 112 -16.34 25.32 2.49
CA ARG A 112 -16.01 24.53 1.31
C ARG A 112 -15.88 23.07 1.74
N PRO A 113 -16.93 22.26 1.60
CA PRO A 113 -16.96 20.93 2.17
C PRO A 113 -16.07 19.97 1.37
N VAL A 114 -15.30 19.15 2.07
CA VAL A 114 -14.57 18.02 1.47
C VAL A 114 -14.78 16.76 2.28
N ASN A 115 -14.69 15.59 1.65
CA ASN A 115 -14.96 14.29 2.28
C ASN A 115 -13.83 13.79 3.19
N TYR A 116 -13.10 14.67 3.87
CA TYR A 116 -11.99 14.30 4.76
C TYR A 116 -12.35 14.54 6.22
N ALA A 117 -11.69 13.79 7.12
CA ALA A 117 -11.80 13.95 8.55
C ALA A 117 -10.45 13.76 9.23
N LEU A 118 -10.22 14.51 10.31
CA LEU A 118 -9.08 14.31 11.21
C LEU A 118 -9.52 13.43 12.37
N LEU A 119 -8.82 12.33 12.58
CA LEU A 119 -9.02 11.39 13.68
C LEU A 119 -7.87 11.51 14.68
N ARG A 120 -8.16 11.32 15.97
CA ARG A 120 -7.17 11.07 17.02
C ARG A 120 -7.25 9.61 17.41
N ILE A 121 -6.11 8.91 17.40
CA ILE A 121 -6.06 7.53 17.90
C ILE A 121 -6.06 7.55 19.43
N THR A 122 -6.84 6.68 20.05
CA THR A 122 -7.13 6.72 21.50
C THR A 122 -6.78 5.44 22.24
N ARG A 123 -6.97 4.26 21.62
CA ARG A 123 -6.74 2.95 22.28
C ARG A 123 -6.31 1.87 21.29
N ILE A 124 -5.72 0.81 21.84
CA ILE A 124 -5.46 -0.47 21.18
C ILE A 124 -6.17 -1.54 22.02
N GLY A 125 -7.32 -2.04 21.55
CA GLY A 125 -8.13 -2.96 22.35
C GLY A 125 -8.55 -2.34 23.68
N ASP A 126 -8.32 -3.07 24.79
CA ASP A 126 -8.71 -2.63 26.13
C ASP A 126 -7.69 -1.69 26.80
N ASP A 127 -6.53 -1.46 26.18
CA ASP A 127 -5.46 -0.64 26.75
C ASP A 127 -5.69 0.85 26.42
N CYS A 128 -5.85 1.68 27.47
CA CYS A 128 -5.90 3.14 27.35
C CYS A 128 -4.49 3.70 27.17
N ILE A 129 -4.30 4.44 26.07
CA ILE A 129 -2.95 4.84 25.62
C ILE A 129 -2.57 6.24 26.08
N GLU A 130 -3.51 6.97 26.66
CA GLU A 130 -3.31 8.29 27.24
C GLU A 130 -2.20 8.28 28.31
N ASP A 131 -1.97 7.15 28.99
CA ASP A 131 -0.90 6.94 29.97
C ASP A 131 0.45 6.50 29.36
N CYS A 132 0.48 6.13 28.07
CA CYS A 132 1.65 5.62 27.36
C CYS A 132 2.26 6.61 26.34
N ILE A 133 1.60 7.75 26.11
CA ILE A 133 2.10 8.80 25.22
C ILE A 133 3.14 9.65 25.96
N ASP A 134 4.29 9.87 25.34
CA ASP A 134 5.28 10.84 25.82
C ASP A 134 4.84 12.24 25.38
N PRO A 135 4.38 13.11 26.31
CA PRO A 135 3.95 14.44 25.94
C PRO A 135 5.09 15.29 25.40
N ALA A 136 6.37 14.93 25.59
CA ALA A 136 7.51 15.66 25.03
C ALA A 136 7.69 15.42 23.53
N LYS A 137 7.21 14.29 22.98
CA LYS A 137 7.33 13.97 21.56
C LYS A 137 6.37 14.79 20.70
N PRO A 138 6.75 15.15 19.46
CA PRO A 138 5.83 15.78 18.53
C PRO A 138 4.70 14.84 18.13
N PRO A 139 3.52 15.34 17.75
CA PRO A 139 2.47 14.48 17.22
C PRO A 139 2.85 13.95 15.83
N VAL A 140 2.40 12.74 15.49
CA VAL A 140 2.51 12.14 14.15
C VAL A 140 1.14 12.17 13.48
N VAL A 141 1.07 12.69 12.26
CA VAL A 141 -0.15 12.73 11.45
C VAL A 141 0.04 11.83 10.23
N ILE A 142 -0.70 10.73 10.17
CA ILE A 142 -0.60 9.72 9.10
C ILE A 142 -1.70 9.96 8.07
N LEU A 143 -1.31 9.99 6.80
CA LEU A 143 -2.20 10.20 5.64
C LEU A 143 -2.06 9.01 4.69
N ASP A 144 -3.17 8.33 4.47
CA ASP A 144 -3.26 7.21 3.55
C ASP A 144 -3.47 7.63 2.09
N PRO A 145 -3.06 6.81 1.12
CA PRO A 145 -3.21 7.12 -0.28
C PRO A 145 -4.67 7.08 -0.69
N ARG A 146 -5.10 8.08 -1.48
CA ARG A 146 -6.33 8.01 -2.24
C ARG A 146 -6.09 7.33 -3.59
N ALA A 147 -5.77 6.04 -3.51
CA ALA A 147 -5.45 5.17 -4.65
C ALA A 147 -6.66 4.32 -5.11
N GLY A 148 -7.88 4.79 -4.85
CA GLY A 148 -9.14 4.11 -5.18
C GLY A 148 -9.70 3.23 -4.07
N HIS A 149 -8.88 2.86 -3.09
CA HIS A 149 -9.30 2.16 -1.87
C HIS A 149 -9.68 3.13 -0.75
N GLY A 150 -10.33 2.61 0.29
CA GLY A 150 -10.64 3.33 1.52
C GLY A 150 -9.42 3.58 2.42
N PRO A 151 -9.57 4.46 3.43
CA PRO A 151 -8.53 4.73 4.41
C PRO A 151 -8.42 3.58 5.42
N GLY A 152 -7.25 3.48 6.03
CA GLY A 152 -6.95 2.58 7.14
C GLY A 152 -5.70 1.74 6.92
N ILE A 153 -5.07 1.75 5.75
CA ILE A 153 -3.94 0.89 5.42
C ILE A 153 -2.72 1.15 6.32
N GLY A 154 -2.43 2.40 6.67
CA GLY A 154 -1.37 2.77 7.63
C GLY A 154 -1.65 2.38 9.10
N GLY A 155 -2.86 1.87 9.39
CA GLY A 155 -3.29 1.43 10.72
C GLY A 155 -4.12 0.15 10.72
N PHE A 156 -3.99 -0.66 9.66
CA PHE A 156 -4.86 -1.83 9.42
C PHE A 156 -4.51 -3.01 10.33
N LYS A 157 -3.32 -2.99 10.94
CA LYS A 157 -2.77 -4.01 11.86
C LYS A 157 -2.06 -3.33 13.02
N ARG A 158 -1.79 -4.07 14.10
CA ARG A 158 -0.91 -3.59 15.18
C ARG A 158 0.50 -3.25 14.70
N ASP A 159 1.11 -4.11 13.90
CA ASP A 159 2.41 -3.83 13.27
C ASP A 159 2.22 -2.96 12.01
N SER A 160 1.88 -1.70 12.24
CA SER A 160 1.65 -0.67 11.21
C SER A 160 2.28 0.65 11.62
N GLU A 161 2.28 1.65 10.74
CA GLU A 161 2.83 2.98 11.05
C GLU A 161 2.14 3.60 12.27
N VAL A 162 0.81 3.47 12.39
CA VAL A 162 0.06 3.88 13.58
C VAL A 162 0.58 3.15 14.81
N GLY A 163 0.67 1.82 14.76
CA GLY A 163 1.07 1.04 15.92
C GLY A 163 2.52 1.25 16.34
N ILE A 164 3.45 1.39 15.39
CA ILE A 164 4.86 1.70 15.68
C ILE A 164 4.98 3.11 16.25
N ALA A 165 4.31 4.13 15.69
CA ALA A 165 4.33 5.47 16.26
C ALA A 165 3.79 5.49 17.70
N MET A 166 2.72 4.74 17.96
CA MET A 166 2.16 4.62 19.31
C MET A 166 3.07 3.84 20.27
N HIS A 167 3.70 2.75 19.80
CA HIS A 167 4.68 1.99 20.57
C HIS A 167 5.86 2.87 21.00
N GLU A 168 6.31 3.73 20.09
CA GLU A 168 7.34 4.74 20.38
C GLU A 168 6.82 5.93 21.22
N GLY A 169 5.58 5.91 21.70
CA GLY A 169 5.03 6.94 22.59
C GLY A 169 4.68 8.26 21.90
N TYR A 170 4.53 8.29 20.57
CA TYR A 170 4.08 9.50 19.86
C TYR A 170 2.55 9.67 20.02
N PRO A 171 2.03 10.90 20.20
CA PRO A 171 0.62 11.19 19.96
C PRO A 171 0.30 10.97 18.47
N VAL A 172 -0.69 10.12 18.15
CA VAL A 172 -1.01 9.76 16.76
C VAL A 172 -2.35 10.31 16.30
N TYR A 173 -2.32 10.95 15.15
CA TYR A 173 -3.46 11.44 14.38
C TYR A 173 -3.50 10.74 13.04
N PHE A 174 -4.70 10.59 12.50
CA PHE A 174 -4.92 9.92 11.24
C PHE A 174 -5.89 10.72 10.39
N VAL A 175 -5.52 10.99 9.14
CA VAL A 175 -6.41 11.63 8.17
C VAL A 175 -7.19 10.57 7.43
N SER A 176 -8.50 10.57 7.66
CA SER A 176 -9.44 9.68 7.00
C SER A 176 -10.24 10.42 5.94
N PHE A 177 -10.90 9.67 5.06
CA PHE A 177 -11.83 10.20 4.07
C PHE A 177 -13.05 9.28 3.90
N PHE A 178 -14.20 9.87 3.58
CA PHE A 178 -15.46 9.17 3.40
C PHE A 178 -15.59 8.63 1.96
N PRO A 179 -16.43 7.59 1.72
CA PRO A 179 -16.60 6.98 0.41
C PRO A 179 -16.96 7.92 -0.72
N GLU A 180 -17.82 8.90 -0.43
CA GLU A 180 -18.36 9.83 -1.41
C GLU A 180 -17.68 11.20 -1.28
N PRO A 181 -17.19 11.80 -2.38
CA PRO A 181 -16.74 13.18 -2.39
C PRO A 181 -17.91 14.15 -2.14
N CYS A 182 -17.62 15.30 -1.56
CA CYS A 182 -18.59 16.38 -1.48
C CYS A 182 -18.87 16.97 -2.88
N VAL A 183 -20.08 17.51 -3.08
CA VAL A 183 -20.45 18.13 -4.36
C VAL A 183 -19.56 19.34 -4.62
N GLY A 184 -18.91 19.37 -5.80
CA GLY A 184 -18.02 20.46 -6.21
C GLY A 184 -16.68 20.51 -5.48
N GLN A 185 -16.35 19.48 -4.68
CA GLN A 185 -15.04 19.34 -4.03
C GLN A 185 -13.92 19.42 -5.06
N THR A 186 -12.92 20.28 -4.83
CA THR A 186 -11.73 20.38 -5.68
C THR A 186 -10.47 19.92 -4.95
N LEU A 187 -9.39 19.67 -5.71
CA LEU A 187 -8.08 19.38 -5.12
C LEU A 187 -7.59 20.52 -4.20
N ALA A 188 -7.86 21.77 -4.57
CA ALA A 188 -7.51 22.94 -3.76
C ALA A 188 -8.24 22.93 -2.42
N ASP A 189 -9.54 22.62 -2.41
CA ASP A 189 -10.33 22.56 -1.18
C ASP A 189 -9.85 21.45 -0.25
N VAL A 190 -9.40 20.31 -0.81
CA VAL A 190 -8.77 19.24 -0.03
C VAL A 190 -7.48 19.72 0.62
N LEU A 191 -6.58 20.35 -0.14
CA LEU A 191 -5.32 20.85 0.40
C LEU A 191 -5.55 21.89 1.51
N HIS A 192 -6.49 22.82 1.33
CA HIS A 192 -6.85 23.77 2.39
C HIS A 192 -7.45 23.08 3.63
N ALA A 193 -8.25 22.03 3.45
CA ALA A 193 -8.79 21.27 4.58
C ALA A 193 -7.68 20.53 5.35
N LEU A 194 -6.73 19.93 4.64
CA LEU A 194 -5.56 19.29 5.24
C LEU A 194 -4.68 20.29 5.99
N GLY A 195 -4.48 21.51 5.45
CA GLY A 195 -3.79 22.59 6.15
C GLY A 195 -4.48 22.96 7.47
N ARG A 196 -5.82 23.06 7.47
CA ARG A 196 -6.59 23.28 8.71
C ARG A 196 -6.44 22.14 9.71
N PHE A 197 -6.33 20.89 9.24
CA PHE A 197 -6.06 19.75 10.14
C PHE A 197 -4.70 19.88 10.82
N VAL A 198 -3.66 20.30 10.07
CA VAL A 198 -2.34 20.59 10.65
C VAL A 198 -2.45 21.69 11.71
N GLU A 199 -3.16 22.79 11.43
CA GLU A 199 -3.39 23.84 12.43
C GLU A 199 -4.11 23.34 13.69
N ASP A 200 -5.12 22.48 13.53
CA ASP A 200 -5.84 21.86 14.65
C ASP A 200 -4.93 20.98 15.52
N VAL A 201 -4.02 20.23 14.90
CA VAL A 201 -3.02 19.43 15.61
C VAL A 201 -2.01 20.32 16.33
N VAL A 202 -1.48 21.36 15.66
CA VAL A 202 -0.53 22.31 16.26
C VAL A 202 -1.13 23.03 17.47
N LYS A 203 -2.41 23.42 17.42
CA LYS A 203 -3.12 24.03 18.55
C LYS A 203 -3.19 23.11 19.77
N ARG A 204 -3.22 21.79 19.55
CA ARG A 204 -3.26 20.76 20.61
C ARG A 204 -1.89 20.40 21.15
N HIS A 205 -0.83 20.67 20.39
CA HIS A 205 0.56 20.38 20.76
C HIS A 205 1.46 21.63 20.62
N PRO A 206 1.28 22.65 21.49
CA PRO A 206 2.05 23.89 21.37
C PRO A 206 3.56 23.67 21.42
N GLY A 207 4.28 24.28 20.47
CA GLY A 207 5.74 24.20 20.37
C GLY A 207 6.28 22.88 19.81
N LYS A 208 5.40 21.99 19.32
CA LYS A 208 5.77 20.68 18.78
C LYS A 208 5.15 20.48 17.40
N PRO A 209 5.84 20.94 16.34
CA PRO A 209 5.35 20.78 14.97
C PRO A 209 5.08 19.31 14.63
N PRO A 210 3.92 18.96 14.04
CA PRO A 210 3.60 17.58 13.70
C PRO A 210 4.54 17.00 12.65
N VAL A 211 4.93 15.75 12.87
CA VAL A 211 5.54 14.91 11.84
C VAL A 211 4.45 14.49 10.87
N LEU A 212 4.63 14.75 9.57
CA LEU A 212 3.68 14.31 8.55
C LEU A 212 4.15 12.99 7.94
N TYR A 213 3.29 11.98 7.91
CA TYR A 213 3.56 10.67 7.33
C TYR A 213 2.61 10.46 6.14
N GLY A 214 3.16 10.33 4.93
CA GLY A 214 2.37 10.28 3.70
C GLY A 214 2.69 9.04 2.90
N ASN A 215 1.67 8.21 2.69
CA ASN A 215 1.78 6.96 1.97
C ASN A 215 1.38 7.11 0.51
N CYS A 216 2.26 6.68 -0.40
CA CYS A 216 2.04 6.69 -1.84
C CYS A 216 1.49 8.04 -2.34
N GLN A 217 0.23 8.08 -2.75
CA GLN A 217 -0.45 9.26 -3.29
C GLN A 217 -0.60 10.38 -2.23
N ALA A 218 -0.60 10.07 -0.92
CA ALA A 218 -0.59 11.10 0.11
C ALA A 218 0.78 11.81 0.25
N GLY A 219 1.87 11.23 -0.26
CA GLY A 219 3.20 11.83 -0.18
C GLY A 219 3.32 13.17 -0.91
N TRP A 220 2.75 13.30 -2.11
CA TRP A 220 2.73 14.60 -2.79
C TRP A 220 1.82 15.60 -2.07
N ALA A 221 0.74 15.14 -1.43
CA ALA A 221 -0.14 16.01 -0.67
C ALA A 221 0.60 16.59 0.55
N ILE A 222 1.31 15.78 1.33
CA ILE A 222 2.11 16.29 2.46
C ILE A 222 3.33 17.09 2.03
N THR A 223 3.86 16.84 0.82
CA THR A 223 4.91 17.67 0.21
C THR A 223 4.37 19.07 -0.08
N LEU A 224 3.17 19.17 -0.67
CA LEU A 224 2.49 20.45 -0.89
C LEU A 224 2.16 21.15 0.43
N LEU A 225 1.66 20.43 1.43
CA LEU A 225 1.43 20.99 2.77
C LEU A 225 2.72 21.49 3.41
N SER A 226 3.84 20.79 3.23
CA SER A 226 5.13 21.23 3.76
C SER A 226 5.62 22.52 3.10
N ALA A 227 5.23 22.77 1.85
CA ALA A 227 5.55 24.01 1.15
C ALA A 227 4.63 25.17 1.53
N ASP A 228 3.35 24.89 1.84
CA ASP A 228 2.32 25.88 2.16
C ASP A 228 2.31 26.27 3.65
N CYS A 229 2.51 25.29 4.53
CA CYS A 229 2.48 25.44 5.99
C CYS A 229 3.88 25.71 6.57
N GLU A 230 4.67 26.59 5.95
CA GLU A 230 6.04 26.90 6.37
C GLU A 230 6.07 27.29 7.87
N GLY A 231 6.86 26.54 8.66
CA GLY A 231 7.01 26.76 10.09
C GLY A 231 5.93 26.12 10.99
N LEU A 232 4.89 25.52 10.43
CA LEU A 232 3.87 24.79 11.20
C LEU A 232 4.09 23.29 11.23
N VAL A 233 4.86 22.73 10.30
CA VAL A 233 5.10 21.28 10.18
C VAL A 233 6.53 20.91 10.61
N GLY A 234 6.64 19.73 11.22
CA GLY A 234 7.91 19.06 11.51
C GLY A 234 8.39 18.23 10.31
N PRO A 235 9.24 17.21 10.51
CA PRO A 235 9.71 16.34 9.44
C PRO A 235 8.54 15.71 8.65
N ALA A 236 8.70 15.59 7.33
CA ALA A 236 7.72 14.94 6.46
C ALA A 236 8.32 13.65 5.87
N VAL A 237 7.65 12.52 6.10
CA VAL A 237 8.07 11.18 5.68
C VAL A 237 7.22 10.73 4.50
N LEU A 238 7.86 10.51 3.36
CA LEU A 238 7.25 10.14 2.07
C LEU A 238 7.52 8.66 1.79
N ASN A 239 6.52 7.80 1.98
CA ASN A 239 6.66 6.35 1.79
C ASN A 239 6.15 5.93 0.42
N GLY A 240 7.00 5.34 -0.42
CA GLY A 240 6.61 4.88 -1.76
C GLY A 240 5.94 5.97 -2.61
N SER A 241 6.32 7.23 -2.41
CA SER A 241 5.59 8.40 -2.91
C SER A 241 6.22 9.01 -4.16
N PRO A 242 5.51 9.05 -5.31
CA PRO A 242 6.06 9.60 -6.54
C PRO A 242 5.97 11.13 -6.55
N LEU A 243 7.08 11.78 -6.89
CA LEU A 243 7.13 13.22 -7.16
C LEU A 243 7.68 13.53 -8.57
N SER A 244 8.36 12.57 -9.18
CA SER A 244 8.84 12.64 -10.57
C SER A 244 8.14 11.60 -11.43
N TYR A 245 7.05 12.00 -12.08
CA TYR A 245 6.14 11.05 -12.76
C TYR A 245 6.67 10.57 -14.11
N TRP A 246 7.50 11.38 -14.77
CA TRP A 246 8.14 11.02 -16.04
C TRP A 246 9.41 10.20 -15.84
N ALA A 247 10.03 10.26 -14.66
CA ALA A 247 11.22 9.48 -14.33
C ALA A 247 10.91 7.98 -14.32
N GLY A 248 11.87 7.19 -14.76
CA GLY A 248 11.71 5.74 -14.85
C GLY A 248 12.65 5.09 -15.86
N GLU A 249 12.77 3.78 -15.73
CA GLU A 249 13.59 2.94 -16.60
C GLU A 249 12.69 1.98 -17.39
N SER A 250 13.13 1.63 -18.60
CA SER A 250 12.44 0.65 -19.45
C SER A 250 12.30 -0.68 -18.69
N GLY A 251 11.10 -1.25 -18.71
CA GLY A 251 10.77 -2.50 -18.02
C GLY A 251 10.61 -2.42 -16.50
N VAL A 252 10.82 -1.25 -15.88
CA VAL A 252 10.68 -1.05 -14.43
C VAL A 252 9.30 -0.48 -14.05
N ASN A 253 8.86 0.59 -14.71
CA ASN A 253 7.62 1.30 -14.38
C ASN A 253 6.79 1.68 -15.62
N PRO A 254 6.17 0.71 -16.32
CA PRO A 254 5.43 0.96 -17.57
C PRO A 254 4.20 1.87 -17.38
N MET A 255 3.66 2.01 -16.15
CA MET A 255 2.50 2.88 -15.90
C MET A 255 2.73 4.34 -16.32
N ARG A 256 3.97 4.84 -16.32
CA ARG A 256 4.27 6.22 -16.70
C ARG A 256 3.91 6.54 -18.15
N ILE A 257 3.91 5.54 -19.05
CA ILE A 257 3.58 5.73 -20.46
C ILE A 257 2.11 5.46 -20.79
N ALA A 258 1.38 4.76 -19.90
CA ALA A 258 -0.02 4.39 -20.12
C ALA A 258 -0.92 5.60 -20.38
N GLY A 259 -0.67 6.70 -19.66
CA GLY A 259 -1.39 7.96 -19.86
C GLY A 259 -1.20 8.56 -21.27
N GLY A 260 -0.01 8.41 -21.86
CA GLY A 260 0.24 8.80 -23.25
C GLY A 260 -0.51 7.91 -24.25
N LEU A 261 -0.47 6.59 -24.04
CA LEU A 261 -1.14 5.63 -24.91
C LEU A 261 -2.68 5.77 -24.91
N LEU A 262 -3.26 6.27 -23.81
CA LEU A 262 -4.70 6.57 -23.70
C LEU A 262 -5.08 7.97 -24.23
N GLY A 263 -4.11 8.74 -24.73
CA GLY A 263 -4.34 10.09 -25.25
C GLY A 263 -4.51 11.15 -24.18
N GLY A 264 -4.09 10.89 -22.94
CA GLY A 264 -4.03 11.87 -21.85
C GLY A 264 -5.21 11.83 -20.89
N VAL A 265 -5.51 13.00 -20.30
CA VAL A 265 -6.45 13.18 -19.17
C VAL A 265 -7.92 12.93 -19.55
N TRP A 266 -8.30 13.15 -20.81
CA TRP A 266 -9.70 13.16 -21.26
C TRP A 266 -10.48 11.88 -20.91
N ALA A 267 -9.81 10.71 -20.93
CA ALA A 267 -10.44 9.43 -20.59
C ALA A 267 -10.87 9.40 -19.11
N THR A 268 -10.08 10.00 -18.23
CA THR A 268 -10.40 10.15 -16.80
C THR A 268 -11.61 11.07 -16.61
N HIS A 269 -11.64 12.18 -17.34
CA HIS A 269 -12.78 13.10 -17.33
C HIS A 269 -14.05 12.40 -17.85
N LEU A 270 -13.95 11.63 -18.93
CA LEU A 270 -15.07 10.86 -19.46
C LEU A 270 -15.63 9.85 -18.47
N LEU A 271 -14.77 9.08 -17.80
CA LEU A 271 -15.21 8.12 -16.79
C LEU A 271 -15.94 8.82 -15.63
N ALA A 272 -15.45 9.98 -15.21
CA ALA A 272 -16.10 10.76 -14.17
C ALA A 272 -17.45 11.37 -14.65
N ASP A 273 -17.53 11.84 -15.89
CA ASP A 273 -18.77 12.36 -16.48
C ASP A 273 -19.84 11.28 -16.67
N LEU A 274 -19.45 10.08 -17.07
CA LEU A 274 -20.36 8.94 -17.17
C LEU A 274 -20.95 8.55 -15.80
N ASN A 275 -20.19 8.75 -14.74
CA ASN A 275 -20.54 8.39 -13.37
C ASN A 275 -20.95 9.61 -12.51
N ASP A 276 -21.67 10.55 -13.13
CA ASP A 276 -22.32 11.70 -12.49
C ASP A 276 -21.34 12.59 -11.69
N GLY A 277 -20.17 12.86 -12.29
CA GLY A 277 -19.13 13.72 -11.72
C GLY A 277 -18.23 13.06 -10.68
N ARG A 278 -18.19 11.72 -10.62
CA ARG A 278 -17.35 10.96 -9.70
C ARG A 278 -16.53 9.92 -10.44
N LEU A 279 -15.23 9.78 -10.16
CA LEU A 279 -14.48 8.62 -10.60
C LEU A 279 -14.59 7.50 -9.56
N ASP A 280 -15.00 6.32 -10.03
CA ASP A 280 -15.00 5.09 -9.24
C ASP A 280 -13.57 4.57 -9.03
N GLY A 281 -13.13 4.52 -7.76
CA GLY A 281 -11.82 4.02 -7.37
C GLY A 281 -11.56 2.57 -7.76
N ALA A 282 -12.60 1.79 -8.08
CA ALA A 282 -12.45 0.46 -8.61
C ALA A 282 -11.68 0.41 -9.95
N TRP A 283 -11.70 1.48 -10.76
CA TRP A 283 -10.86 1.59 -11.95
C TRP A 283 -9.37 1.71 -11.60
N LEU A 284 -9.05 2.41 -10.52
CA LEU A 284 -7.67 2.53 -10.04
C LEU A 284 -7.17 1.20 -9.49
N ALA A 285 -7.98 0.52 -8.68
CA ALA A 285 -7.68 -0.83 -8.18
C ALA A 285 -7.49 -1.83 -9.34
N PHE A 286 -8.34 -1.74 -10.37
CA PHE A 286 -8.18 -2.55 -11.58
C PHE A 286 -6.86 -2.28 -12.29
N ASN A 287 -6.40 -1.03 -12.36
CA ASN A 287 -5.09 -0.71 -12.95
C ASN A 287 -3.94 -1.34 -12.16
N PHE A 288 -4.01 -1.38 -10.82
CA PHE A 288 -3.02 -2.09 -10.00
C PHE A 288 -3.01 -3.60 -10.28
N GLU A 289 -4.18 -4.25 -10.37
CA GLU A 289 -4.26 -5.68 -10.70
C GLU A 289 -3.73 -5.99 -12.11
N ASN A 290 -3.92 -5.08 -13.08
CA ASN A 290 -3.38 -5.25 -14.43
C ASN A 290 -1.88 -4.94 -14.53
N LEU A 291 -1.31 -4.20 -13.58
CA LEU A 291 0.12 -3.92 -13.61
C LEU A 291 0.92 -5.20 -13.41
N GLN A 292 0.53 -6.03 -12.44
CA GLN A 292 1.16 -7.32 -12.12
C GLN A 292 0.11 -8.44 -12.06
N PRO A 293 -0.40 -8.92 -13.21
CA PRO A 293 -1.37 -10.01 -13.24
C PRO A 293 -0.84 -11.30 -12.59
N GLU A 294 0.47 -11.53 -12.62
CA GLU A 294 1.12 -12.66 -11.94
C GLU A 294 0.91 -12.59 -10.42
N ALA A 295 0.94 -11.41 -9.81
CA ALA A 295 0.70 -11.25 -8.37
C ALA A 295 -0.76 -11.57 -8.01
N VAL A 296 -1.71 -11.26 -8.90
CA VAL A 296 -3.11 -11.66 -8.71
C VAL A 296 -3.24 -13.18 -8.74
N TRP A 297 -2.62 -13.84 -9.72
CA TRP A 297 -2.59 -15.30 -9.83
C TRP A 297 -1.94 -15.94 -8.59
N GLU A 298 -0.76 -15.48 -8.20
CA GLU A 298 -0.01 -15.98 -7.05
C GLU A 298 -0.78 -15.81 -5.74
N LYS A 299 -1.49 -14.70 -5.54
CA LYS A 299 -2.36 -14.50 -4.37
C LYS A 299 -3.41 -15.60 -4.24
N TYR A 300 -4.12 -15.92 -5.34
CA TYR A 300 -5.15 -16.96 -5.33
C TYR A 300 -4.55 -18.37 -5.29
N ALA A 301 -3.43 -18.60 -5.99
CA ALA A 301 -2.71 -19.86 -5.96
C ALA A 301 -2.20 -20.16 -4.54
N ASN A 302 -1.63 -19.17 -3.86
CA ASN A 302 -1.18 -19.27 -2.47
C ASN A 302 -2.34 -19.59 -1.51
N LEU A 303 -3.49 -18.92 -1.68
CA LEU A 303 -4.69 -19.26 -0.91
C LEU A 303 -5.12 -20.72 -1.16
N PHE A 304 -5.05 -21.20 -2.39
CA PHE A 304 -5.45 -22.57 -2.72
C PHE A 304 -4.46 -23.61 -2.17
N THR A 305 -3.16 -23.38 -2.30
CA THR A 305 -2.12 -24.32 -1.85
C THR A 305 -1.96 -24.35 -0.34
N HIS A 306 -2.29 -23.24 0.35
CA HIS A 306 -2.16 -23.09 1.80
C HIS A 306 -3.50 -22.75 2.46
N VAL A 307 -4.62 -23.28 1.95
CA VAL A 307 -5.98 -22.89 2.39
C VAL A 307 -6.22 -23.10 3.90
N ASP A 308 -5.51 -24.06 4.49
CA ASP A 308 -5.61 -24.41 5.91
C ASP A 308 -4.99 -23.34 6.83
N THR A 309 -4.09 -22.48 6.32
CA THR A 309 -3.38 -21.43 7.11
C THR A 309 -3.54 -20.02 6.55
N GLU A 310 -3.71 -19.88 5.24
CA GLU A 310 -3.70 -18.59 4.52
C GLU A 310 -5.05 -17.87 4.55
N ARG A 311 -6.14 -18.59 4.83
CA ARG A 311 -7.51 -18.07 4.73
C ARG A 311 -7.72 -16.75 5.48
N GLU A 312 -7.31 -16.69 6.74
CA GLU A 312 -7.58 -15.53 7.60
C GLU A 312 -6.80 -14.31 7.12
N ARG A 313 -5.51 -14.49 6.80
CA ARG A 313 -4.65 -13.45 6.25
C ARG A 313 -5.18 -12.91 4.92
N PHE A 314 -5.65 -13.79 4.04
CA PHE A 314 -6.27 -13.43 2.77
C PHE A 314 -7.55 -12.60 2.99
N LEU A 315 -8.46 -13.07 3.85
CA LEU A 315 -9.72 -12.39 4.14
C LEU A 315 -9.50 -11.02 4.79
N GLU A 316 -8.51 -10.93 5.68
CA GLU A 316 -8.10 -9.69 6.33
C GLU A 316 -7.68 -8.66 5.27
N PHE A 317 -6.69 -8.97 4.43
CA PHE A 317 -6.24 -8.07 3.37
C PHE A 317 -7.37 -7.67 2.40
N GLU A 318 -8.22 -8.62 2.02
CA GLU A 318 -9.36 -8.38 1.12
C GLU A 318 -10.43 -7.47 1.74
N ARG A 319 -10.47 -7.23 3.05
CA ARG A 319 -11.35 -6.19 3.62
C ARG A 319 -10.98 -4.81 3.10
N TRP A 320 -9.68 -4.53 3.01
CA TRP A 320 -9.18 -3.26 2.47
C TRP A 320 -9.17 -3.24 0.94
N TRP A 321 -8.65 -4.29 0.29
CA TRP A 321 -8.52 -4.34 -1.19
C TRP A 321 -9.85 -4.22 -1.94
N ASN A 322 -10.97 -4.53 -1.30
CA ASN A 322 -12.31 -4.45 -1.91
C ASN A 322 -13.13 -3.24 -1.46
N GLY A 323 -12.57 -2.37 -0.63
CA GLY A 323 -13.21 -1.14 -0.19
C GLY A 323 -13.00 -0.02 -1.22
N PHE A 324 -13.80 0.02 -2.29
CA PHE A 324 -13.66 1.04 -3.35
C PHE A 324 -14.32 2.37 -2.98
N TYR A 325 -13.59 3.46 -3.14
CA TYR A 325 -13.97 4.84 -2.77
C TYR A 325 -13.94 5.75 -4.00
N PHE A 326 -14.67 6.86 -3.95
CA PHE A 326 -14.81 7.77 -5.07
C PHE A 326 -13.90 9.00 -4.96
N LEU A 327 -13.51 9.53 -6.11
CA LEU A 327 -12.94 10.86 -6.27
C LEU A 327 -13.92 11.75 -7.00
N SER A 328 -13.99 13.05 -6.68
CA SER A 328 -14.72 13.96 -7.56
C SER A 328 -14.00 14.06 -8.91
N ARG A 329 -14.75 14.43 -9.95
CA ARG A 329 -14.21 14.75 -11.27
C ARG A 329 -13.09 15.78 -11.15
N GLU A 330 -13.34 16.87 -10.44
CA GLU A 330 -12.45 18.02 -10.35
C GLU A 330 -11.11 17.63 -9.70
N GLU A 331 -11.14 16.79 -8.67
CA GLU A 331 -9.92 16.28 -8.02
C GLU A 331 -9.10 15.38 -8.95
N ILE A 332 -9.72 14.33 -9.51
CA ILE A 332 -8.95 13.35 -10.28
C ILE A 332 -8.41 13.95 -11.58
N VAL A 333 -9.19 14.80 -12.25
CA VAL A 333 -8.73 15.48 -13.46
C VAL A 333 -7.53 16.37 -13.12
N ALA A 334 -7.61 17.15 -12.03
CA ALA A 334 -6.49 17.98 -11.59
C ALA A 334 -5.25 17.14 -11.22
N ILE A 335 -5.43 16.00 -10.55
CA ILE A 335 -4.33 15.08 -10.19
C ILE A 335 -3.64 14.54 -11.46
N VAL A 336 -4.40 13.98 -12.40
CA VAL A 336 -3.82 13.38 -13.62
C VAL A 336 -3.19 14.44 -14.51
N GLU A 337 -3.84 15.60 -14.66
CA GLU A 337 -3.34 16.70 -15.47
C GLU A 337 -2.06 17.31 -14.91
N ASN A 338 -2.00 17.58 -13.60
CA ASN A 338 -0.85 18.29 -13.02
C ASN A 338 0.31 17.35 -12.69
N LEU A 339 0.03 16.12 -12.22
CA LEU A 339 1.05 15.22 -11.70
C LEU A 339 1.50 14.22 -12.76
N PHE A 340 0.62 13.31 -13.15
CA PHE A 340 0.98 12.15 -13.98
C PHE A 340 1.32 12.51 -15.43
N ILE A 341 0.46 13.31 -16.08
CA ILE A 341 0.67 13.71 -17.48
C ILE A 341 1.50 14.99 -17.56
N GLY A 342 1.15 16.00 -16.77
CA GLY A 342 1.77 17.32 -16.87
C GLY A 342 3.11 17.48 -16.17
N ASN A 343 3.40 16.64 -15.16
CA ASN A 343 4.61 16.66 -14.33
C ASN A 343 4.95 18.07 -13.81
N ARG A 344 3.92 18.87 -13.50
CA ARG A 344 4.02 20.29 -13.16
C ARG A 344 4.56 20.54 -11.75
N LEU A 345 4.52 19.53 -10.88
CA LEU A 345 4.94 19.67 -9.48
C LEU A 345 6.45 19.90 -9.35
N GLU A 346 7.27 19.03 -9.94
CA GLU A 346 8.74 19.19 -9.91
C GLU A 346 9.23 20.39 -10.73
N GLU A 347 8.43 20.86 -11.69
CA GLU A 347 8.72 22.09 -12.45
C GLU A 347 8.35 23.38 -11.68
N GLY A 348 7.69 23.27 -10.52
CA GLY A 348 7.19 24.44 -9.78
C GLY A 348 6.10 25.21 -10.52
N LYS A 349 5.26 24.52 -11.31
CA LYS A 349 4.20 25.11 -12.16
C LYS A 349 2.80 24.63 -11.80
N MET A 350 2.66 23.73 -10.82
CA MET A 350 1.37 23.24 -10.39
C MET A 350 0.62 24.33 -9.64
N ARG A 351 -0.47 24.84 -10.23
CA ARG A 351 -1.35 25.82 -9.59
C ARG A 351 -2.22 25.13 -8.55
N ILE A 352 -2.22 25.66 -7.33
CA ILE A 352 -3.06 25.16 -6.23
C ILE A 352 -4.36 25.98 -6.13
N CYS A 353 -4.24 27.31 -6.15
CA CYS A 353 -5.39 28.21 -6.20
C CYS A 353 -5.06 29.45 -7.04
N GLU A 354 -5.99 30.40 -7.13
CA GLU A 354 -5.76 31.66 -7.86
C GLU A 354 -4.54 32.40 -7.29
N GLY A 355 -3.51 32.59 -8.12
CA GLY A 355 -2.26 33.24 -7.72
C GLY A 355 -1.29 32.38 -6.88
N CYS A 356 -1.64 31.13 -6.56
CA CYS A 356 -0.77 30.23 -5.80
C CYS A 356 -0.24 29.08 -6.68
N VAL A 357 1.08 28.96 -6.74
CA VAL A 357 1.80 27.90 -7.45
C VAL A 357 2.66 27.16 -6.43
N ALA A 358 2.62 25.83 -6.48
CA ALA A 358 3.45 24.99 -5.64
C ALA A 358 4.94 25.22 -5.96
N ASP A 359 5.72 25.49 -4.92
CA ASP A 359 7.16 25.66 -5.01
C ASP A 359 7.85 24.83 -3.92
N LEU A 360 8.46 23.73 -4.35
CA LEU A 360 9.12 22.78 -3.45
C LEU A 360 10.35 23.39 -2.76
N ARG A 361 10.89 24.51 -3.26
CA ARG A 361 12.02 25.21 -2.63
C ARG A 361 11.63 25.98 -1.37
N ARG A 362 10.33 26.15 -1.11
CA ARG A 362 9.81 26.77 0.12
C ARG A 362 9.83 25.82 1.32
N ILE A 363 9.94 24.52 1.08
CA ILE A 363 9.98 23.52 2.15
C ILE A 363 11.25 23.73 2.97
N ARG A 364 11.09 23.92 4.29
CA ARG A 364 12.20 24.10 5.24
C ARG A 364 12.37 22.94 6.21
N ASN A 365 11.29 22.25 6.52
CA ASN A 365 11.32 21.06 7.37
C ASN A 365 12.04 19.90 6.65
N PRO A 366 12.70 19.00 7.40
CA PRO A 366 13.36 17.85 6.78
C PRO A 366 12.38 16.96 6.02
N LEU A 367 12.81 16.50 4.84
CA LEU A 367 12.10 15.47 4.07
C LEU A 367 12.79 14.12 4.26
N VAL A 368 12.02 13.09 4.58
CA VAL A 368 12.49 11.71 4.66
C VAL A 368 11.80 10.91 3.55
N ILE A 369 12.55 10.31 2.63
CA ILE A 369 12.00 9.61 1.47
C ILE A 369 12.32 8.12 1.61
N PHE A 370 11.29 7.29 1.73
CA PHE A 370 11.44 5.84 1.75
C PHE A 370 10.98 5.24 0.42
N ALA A 371 11.92 4.65 -0.32
CA ALA A 371 11.67 4.02 -1.61
C ALA A 371 12.15 2.56 -1.63
N SER A 372 11.69 1.77 -2.60
CA SER A 372 12.20 0.41 -2.78
C SER A 372 12.47 0.07 -4.24
N TYR A 373 13.54 -0.68 -4.50
CA TYR A 373 13.80 -1.26 -5.82
C TYR A 373 12.86 -2.43 -6.16
N GLY A 374 12.17 -3.00 -5.16
CA GLY A 374 11.07 -3.94 -5.39
C GLY A 374 9.75 -3.26 -5.78
N ASP A 375 9.67 -1.93 -5.68
CA ASP A 375 8.50 -1.14 -6.03
C ASP A 375 8.50 -0.79 -7.52
N ASN A 376 7.51 -1.32 -8.25
CA ASN A 376 7.27 -1.04 -9.67
C ASN A 376 6.27 0.10 -9.92
N ILE A 377 5.66 0.64 -8.86
CA ILE A 377 4.80 1.83 -8.88
C ILE A 377 5.68 3.07 -8.70
N THR A 378 6.40 3.13 -7.58
CA THR A 378 7.27 4.25 -7.19
C THR A 378 8.70 3.77 -6.91
N PRO A 379 9.43 3.31 -7.94
CA PRO A 379 10.86 3.01 -7.76
C PRO A 379 11.65 4.27 -7.35
N PRO A 380 12.91 4.14 -6.91
CA PRO A 380 13.75 5.28 -6.53
C PRO A 380 13.84 6.38 -7.60
N HIS A 381 13.73 6.00 -8.87
CA HIS A 381 13.60 6.93 -10.01
C HIS A 381 12.47 7.96 -9.81
N GLN A 382 11.27 7.52 -9.42
CA GLN A 382 10.12 8.40 -9.23
C GLN A 382 10.11 9.11 -7.87
N ALA A 383 10.65 8.45 -6.84
CA ALA A 383 10.71 9.00 -5.49
C ALA A 383 11.81 10.08 -5.35
N LEU A 384 12.94 9.94 -6.03
CA LEU A 384 14.12 10.81 -5.91
C LEU A 384 14.38 11.68 -7.14
N GLY A 385 13.79 11.35 -8.30
CA GLY A 385 14.13 11.99 -9.58
C GLY A 385 13.80 13.46 -9.70
N TRP A 386 12.93 13.97 -8.83
CA TRP A 386 12.54 15.37 -8.77
C TRP A 386 13.63 16.24 -8.10
N ILE A 387 14.45 15.66 -7.23
CA ILE A 387 15.48 16.38 -6.45
C ILE A 387 16.44 17.14 -7.39
N PRO A 388 17.08 16.51 -8.40
CA PRO A 388 17.95 17.22 -9.35
C PRO A 388 17.20 18.18 -10.30
N VAL A 389 15.86 18.12 -10.35
CA VAL A 389 15.04 19.06 -11.13
C VAL A 389 14.81 20.34 -10.33
N VAL A 390 14.52 20.21 -9.03
CA VAL A 390 14.29 21.34 -8.12
C VAL A 390 15.58 22.00 -7.66
N TYR A 391 16.63 21.19 -7.44
CA TYR A 391 17.95 21.65 -6.99
C TYR A 391 18.99 21.29 -8.05
N LYS A 392 19.65 22.30 -8.61
CA LYS A 392 20.60 22.11 -9.72
C LYS A 392 21.76 21.18 -9.35
N ASP A 393 22.25 21.32 -8.12
CA ASP A 393 23.41 20.61 -7.59
C ASP A 393 23.37 20.60 -6.05
N THR A 394 24.36 19.93 -5.42
CA THR A 394 24.41 19.85 -3.95
C THR A 394 24.55 21.22 -3.30
N SER A 395 25.26 22.15 -3.94
CA SER A 395 25.43 23.50 -3.39
C SER A 395 24.12 24.29 -3.40
N ASP A 396 23.30 24.13 -4.45
CA ASP A 396 21.97 24.74 -4.55
C ASP A 396 21.00 24.18 -3.51
N LEU A 397 20.99 22.86 -3.27
CA LEU A 397 20.20 22.24 -2.19
C LEU A 397 20.58 22.82 -0.82
N LYS A 398 21.88 22.92 -0.55
CA LYS A 398 22.40 23.49 0.71
C LYS A 398 22.07 24.97 0.86
N ALA A 399 22.20 25.74 -0.22
CA ALA A 399 21.85 27.16 -0.24
C ALA A 399 20.35 27.39 -0.01
N ALA A 400 19.50 26.46 -0.47
CA ALA A 400 18.09 26.45 -0.15
C ALA A 400 17.79 26.05 1.31
N GLY A 401 18.80 25.69 2.11
CA GLY A 401 18.63 25.31 3.51
C GLY A 401 17.87 23.99 3.70
N GLN A 402 17.73 23.19 2.65
CA GLN A 402 16.93 21.98 2.68
C GLN A 402 17.73 20.78 3.22
N ARG A 403 17.05 19.90 3.97
CA ARG A 403 17.56 18.64 4.50
C ARG A 403 16.72 17.50 3.90
N ILE A 404 17.32 16.67 3.08
CA ILE A 404 16.65 15.51 2.49
C ILE A 404 17.40 14.25 2.93
N VAL A 405 16.69 13.34 3.58
CA VAL A 405 17.17 12.02 3.95
C VAL A 405 16.42 11.01 3.10
N TYR A 406 17.10 10.03 2.52
CA TYR A 406 16.42 8.93 1.83
C TYR A 406 16.89 7.56 2.34
N LEU A 407 15.99 6.58 2.26
CA LEU A 407 16.21 5.18 2.57
C LEU A 407 15.72 4.35 1.37
N THR A 408 16.51 3.34 0.98
CA THR A 408 16.11 2.39 -0.05
C THR A 408 16.08 0.97 0.48
N ASN A 409 14.95 0.27 0.27
CA ASN A 409 14.86 -1.18 0.49
C ASN A 409 15.08 -1.92 -0.84
N PRO A 410 15.87 -3.02 -0.90
CA PRO A 410 16.14 -3.73 -2.15
C PRO A 410 14.99 -4.63 -2.66
N HIS A 411 14.02 -4.99 -1.82
CA HIS A 411 13.08 -6.09 -2.10
C HIS A 411 11.61 -5.78 -1.84
N ALA A 412 11.27 -4.80 -1.00
CA ALA A 412 9.89 -4.51 -0.66
C ALA A 412 9.08 -4.07 -1.90
N GLY A 413 7.99 -4.78 -2.20
CA GLY A 413 7.01 -4.30 -3.18
C GLY A 413 6.29 -3.05 -2.67
N HIS A 414 5.56 -2.36 -3.56
CA HIS A 414 4.89 -1.09 -3.25
C HIS A 414 4.06 -1.13 -1.95
N LEU A 415 3.13 -2.08 -1.84
CA LEU A 415 2.31 -2.25 -0.63
C LEU A 415 3.18 -2.63 0.57
N GLY A 416 4.20 -3.47 0.35
CA GLY A 416 5.12 -3.93 1.37
C GLY A 416 5.85 -2.80 2.09
N ILE A 417 6.00 -1.63 1.45
CA ILE A 417 6.59 -0.44 2.09
C ILE A 417 5.80 -0.03 3.33
N PHE A 418 4.46 -0.08 3.33
CA PHE A 418 3.64 0.45 4.43
C PHE A 418 2.73 -0.60 5.12
N VAL A 419 2.52 -1.78 4.52
CA VAL A 419 1.67 -2.85 5.13
C VAL A 419 2.45 -3.99 5.76
N SER A 420 3.75 -4.09 5.47
CA SER A 420 4.55 -5.22 5.94
C SER A 420 4.93 -5.01 7.40
N ALA A 421 4.53 -5.93 8.26
CA ALA A 421 4.97 -5.95 9.66
C ALA A 421 6.50 -5.97 9.78
N LYS A 422 7.22 -6.61 8.84
CA LYS A 422 8.68 -6.59 8.82
C LYS A 422 9.23 -5.20 8.56
N VAL A 423 8.61 -4.45 7.64
CA VAL A 423 9.05 -3.10 7.27
C VAL A 423 8.64 -2.08 8.33
N ALA A 424 7.45 -2.22 8.91
CA ALA A 424 6.98 -1.44 10.06
C ALA A 424 7.95 -1.51 11.22
N ARG A 425 8.29 -2.73 11.66
CA ARG A 425 9.12 -2.96 12.84
C ARG A 425 10.58 -2.55 12.66
N PHE A 426 11.07 -2.51 11.42
CA PHE A 426 12.46 -2.18 11.14
C PHE A 426 12.63 -0.77 10.56
N GLU A 427 12.26 -0.54 9.30
CA GLU A 427 12.48 0.74 8.62
C GLU A 427 11.66 1.88 9.23
N HIS A 428 10.35 1.69 9.48
CA HIS A 428 9.52 2.77 10.03
C HIS A 428 9.90 3.12 11.48
N ARG A 429 10.20 2.11 12.30
CA ARG A 429 10.77 2.31 13.64
C ARG A 429 12.07 3.11 13.58
N ALA A 430 13.01 2.71 12.72
CA ALA A 430 14.28 3.42 12.57
C ALA A 430 14.12 4.87 12.13
N ILE A 431 13.16 5.15 11.24
CA ILE A 431 12.82 6.52 10.83
C ILE A 431 12.32 7.32 12.03
N LEU A 432 11.32 6.80 12.76
CA LEU A 432 10.71 7.49 13.90
C LEU A 432 11.69 7.71 15.06
N GLU A 433 12.53 6.73 15.38
CA GLU A 433 13.58 6.86 16.40
C GLU A 433 14.71 7.82 16.01
N SER A 434 14.82 8.17 14.73
CA SER A 434 15.91 9.03 14.23
C SER A 434 15.45 10.44 13.86
N LEU A 435 14.17 10.78 14.03
CA LEU A 435 13.64 12.10 13.66
C LEU A 435 14.38 13.26 14.32
N GLY A 436 14.70 13.14 15.61
CA GLY A 436 15.48 14.17 16.32
C GLY A 436 16.89 14.34 15.78
N GLU A 437 17.55 13.25 15.35
CA GLU A 437 18.87 13.31 14.69
C GLU A 437 18.75 13.98 13.32
N ILE A 438 17.74 13.60 12.53
CA ILE A 438 17.46 14.14 11.19
C ILE A 438 17.23 15.66 11.23
N GLU A 439 16.51 16.16 12.24
CA GLU A 439 16.28 17.60 12.40
C GLU A 439 17.56 18.41 12.61
N THR A 440 18.56 17.81 13.25
CA THR A 440 19.85 18.46 13.57
C THR A 440 20.88 18.40 12.44
N LEU A 441 20.62 17.62 11.38
CA LEU A 441 21.51 17.55 10.22
C LEU A 441 21.67 18.93 9.58
N ALA A 442 22.88 19.20 9.09
CA ALA A 442 23.10 20.35 8.23
C ALA A 442 22.28 20.21 6.93
N PRO A 443 21.94 21.31 6.24
CA PRO A 443 21.38 21.23 4.90
C PRO A 443 22.23 20.34 3.98
N GLY A 444 21.57 19.50 3.19
CA GLY A 444 22.23 18.47 2.38
C GLY A 444 21.31 17.30 2.02
N LEU A 445 21.85 16.42 1.19
CA LEU A 445 21.23 15.14 0.82
C LEU A 445 21.95 14.02 1.57
N TYR A 446 21.20 13.16 2.23
CA TYR A 446 21.74 12.07 3.05
C TYR A 446 21.05 10.76 2.72
N GLU A 447 21.83 9.68 2.70
CA GLU A 447 21.32 8.32 2.70
C GLU A 447 21.33 7.77 4.12
N MET A 448 20.15 7.38 4.60
CA MET A 448 20.01 6.66 5.85
C MET A 448 20.40 5.19 5.62
N LYS A 449 21.45 4.74 6.31
CA LYS A 449 21.83 3.33 6.38
C LYS A 449 21.47 2.78 7.76
N ILE A 450 20.75 1.67 7.76
CA ILE A 450 20.36 0.97 8.97
C ILE A 450 21.18 -0.32 9.03
N ASP A 451 22.14 -0.38 9.95
CA ASP A 451 22.90 -1.60 10.22
C ASP A 451 22.22 -2.36 11.35
N ASN A 452 21.68 -3.54 11.04
CA ASN A 452 21.11 -4.45 12.03
C ASN A 452 21.99 -5.71 12.14
N PRO A 453 23.01 -5.70 13.01
CA PRO A 453 23.93 -6.84 13.16
C PRO A 453 23.24 -8.08 13.76
N THR A 454 22.11 -7.91 14.43
CA THR A 454 21.38 -9.02 15.06
C THR A 454 20.48 -9.77 14.08
N GLY A 455 20.05 -9.10 13.00
CA GLY A 455 19.06 -9.62 12.06
C GLY A 455 17.64 -9.77 12.64
N ASN A 456 17.43 -9.38 13.91
CA ASN A 456 16.12 -9.38 14.55
C ASN A 456 15.32 -8.14 14.09
N PRO A 457 14.14 -8.28 13.47
CA PRO A 457 13.30 -7.12 13.12
C PRO A 457 12.66 -6.46 14.35
N ASP A 458 12.56 -7.16 15.49
CA ASP A 458 12.04 -6.66 16.77
C ASP A 458 13.17 -6.13 17.66
N CYS A 459 13.92 -5.14 17.19
CA CYS A 459 15.04 -4.56 17.93
C CYS A 459 14.89 -3.04 18.08
N ASP A 460 15.33 -2.50 19.21
CA ASP A 460 15.30 -1.07 19.54
C ASP A 460 16.73 -0.52 19.60
N LYS A 461 16.93 0.80 19.47
CA LYS A 461 18.27 1.37 19.75
C LYS A 461 18.71 0.99 21.18
N PRO A 462 19.94 0.44 21.36
CA PRO A 462 21.08 0.44 20.43
C PRO A 462 21.35 -0.89 19.68
N GLU A 463 20.40 -1.82 19.63
CA GLU A 463 20.58 -3.14 18.99
C GLU A 463 20.75 -3.06 17.47
N TYR A 464 20.28 -1.98 16.85
CA TYR A 464 20.63 -1.54 15.50
C TYR A 464 21.23 -0.13 15.53
N SER A 465 22.03 0.21 14.52
CA SER A 465 22.59 1.55 14.37
C SER A 465 22.12 2.22 13.08
N VAL A 466 21.78 3.50 13.18
CA VAL A 466 21.49 4.35 12.03
C VAL A 466 22.69 5.26 11.78
N ARG A 467 23.09 5.37 10.52
CA ARG A 467 24.09 6.33 10.07
C ARG A 467 23.57 7.11 8.86
N PHE A 468 23.90 8.39 8.80
CA PHE A 468 23.55 9.28 7.69
C PHE A 468 24.79 9.52 6.83
N GLU A 469 24.83 8.93 5.65
CA GLU A 469 25.90 9.13 4.69
C GLU A 469 25.56 10.30 3.77
N GLU A 470 26.35 11.36 3.76
CA GLU A 470 26.13 12.48 2.85
C GLU A 470 26.30 12.02 1.39
N ARG A 471 25.36 12.44 0.54
CA ARG A 471 25.31 12.14 -0.89
C ARG A 471 25.25 13.43 -1.69
N ARG A 472 25.54 13.31 -2.98
CA ARG A 472 25.49 14.44 -3.90
C ARG A 472 24.23 14.38 -4.76
N VAL A 473 23.56 15.51 -4.94
CA VAL A 473 22.41 15.64 -5.85
C VAL A 473 22.80 15.23 -7.27
N GLU A 474 24.02 15.53 -7.69
CA GLU A 474 24.60 15.24 -9.01
C GLU A 474 24.77 13.73 -9.29
N ASP A 475 24.73 12.90 -8.24
CA ASP A 475 24.79 11.44 -8.33
C ASP A 475 23.39 10.82 -8.57
N LEU A 476 22.31 11.57 -8.35
CA LEU A 476 20.94 11.17 -8.68
C LEU A 476 20.69 11.34 -10.18
N ARG A 477 21.20 10.39 -10.99
CA ARG A 477 21.06 10.41 -12.45
C ARG A 477 20.00 9.42 -12.90
N PHE A 478 18.87 9.95 -13.35
CA PHE A 478 17.79 9.16 -13.91
C PHE A 478 17.49 9.62 -15.34
N ALA A 479 17.63 8.73 -16.31
CA ALA A 479 17.31 9.03 -17.70
C ALA A 479 15.79 9.24 -17.84
N THR A 480 15.37 10.39 -18.37
CA THR A 480 13.95 10.70 -18.58
C THR A 480 13.76 11.17 -20.02
N PRO A 481 12.92 10.50 -20.84
CA PRO A 481 12.63 10.90 -22.22
C PRO A 481 11.69 12.13 -22.23
N ARG A 482 12.24 13.29 -21.84
CA ARG A 482 11.46 14.52 -21.62
C ARG A 482 10.74 15.00 -22.88
N ALA A 483 11.38 14.89 -24.04
CA ALA A 483 10.83 15.39 -25.29
C ALA A 483 9.56 14.63 -25.73
N GLU A 484 9.51 13.34 -25.46
CA GLU A 484 8.39 12.46 -25.74
C GLU A 484 7.24 12.75 -24.78
N PHE A 485 7.53 12.89 -23.48
CA PHE A 485 6.52 13.25 -22.48
C PHE A 485 5.96 14.68 -22.66
N GLU A 486 6.76 15.63 -23.15
CA GLU A 486 6.27 16.95 -23.53
C GLU A 486 5.24 16.88 -24.67
N GLN A 487 5.43 16.00 -25.65
CA GLN A 487 4.45 15.76 -26.71
C GLN A 487 3.16 15.12 -26.17
N VAL A 488 3.31 14.15 -25.25
CA VAL A 488 2.18 13.55 -24.54
C VAL A 488 1.37 14.61 -23.79
N ARG A 489 2.04 15.50 -23.05
CA ARG A 489 1.39 16.60 -22.35
C ARG A 489 0.62 17.50 -23.32
N HIS A 490 1.25 17.93 -24.41
CA HIS A 490 0.59 18.79 -25.41
C HIS A 490 -0.64 18.11 -26.03
N LEU A 491 -0.52 16.85 -26.45
CA LEU A 491 -1.63 16.08 -27.00
C LEU A 491 -2.77 15.93 -25.98
N SER A 492 -2.42 15.64 -24.72
CA SER A 492 -3.38 15.55 -23.62
C SER A 492 -4.15 16.85 -23.42
N GLU A 493 -3.46 18.00 -23.41
CA GLU A 493 -4.08 19.32 -23.25
C GLU A 493 -5.08 19.59 -24.39
N VAL A 494 -4.71 19.28 -25.64
CA VAL A 494 -5.61 19.43 -26.81
C VAL A 494 -6.83 18.52 -26.70
N ASN A 495 -6.63 17.23 -26.39
CA ASN A 495 -7.71 16.26 -26.28
C ASN A 495 -8.66 16.60 -25.13
N GLU A 496 -8.14 17.02 -23.98
CA GLU A 496 -8.93 17.43 -22.82
C GLU A 496 -9.74 18.69 -23.13
N GLN A 497 -9.14 19.71 -23.76
CA GLN A 497 -9.88 20.90 -24.18
C GLN A 497 -11.01 20.57 -25.15
N PHE A 498 -10.75 19.70 -26.14
CA PHE A 498 -11.77 19.25 -27.07
C PHE A 498 -12.89 18.48 -26.36
N TYR A 499 -12.54 17.50 -25.53
CA TYR A 499 -13.51 16.69 -24.79
C TYR A 499 -14.39 17.57 -23.90
N LYS A 500 -13.78 18.42 -23.07
CA LYS A 500 -14.45 19.30 -22.11
C LYS A 500 -15.41 20.28 -22.81
N ALA A 501 -15.01 20.84 -23.95
CA ALA A 501 -15.82 21.82 -24.66
C ALA A 501 -16.93 21.17 -25.51
N MET A 502 -16.62 20.06 -26.19
CA MET A 502 -17.47 19.53 -27.28
C MET A 502 -18.25 18.27 -26.90
N VAL A 503 -17.76 17.46 -25.96
CA VAL A 503 -18.33 16.12 -25.67
C VAL A 503 -18.91 16.06 -24.26
N SER A 504 -18.17 16.54 -23.25
CA SER A 504 -18.57 16.54 -21.84
C SER A 504 -20.00 17.07 -21.60
N PRO A 505 -20.45 18.19 -22.20
CA PRO A 505 -21.81 18.70 -21.98
C PRO A 505 -22.91 17.69 -22.34
N PHE A 506 -22.72 16.91 -23.40
CA PHE A 506 -23.67 15.89 -23.83
C PHE A 506 -23.63 14.64 -22.94
N VAL A 507 -22.43 14.20 -22.54
CA VAL A 507 -22.28 13.06 -21.61
C VAL A 507 -22.91 13.39 -20.27
N ARG A 508 -22.63 14.59 -19.73
CA ARG A 508 -23.22 15.07 -18.47
C ARG A 508 -24.74 15.23 -18.54
N ALA A 509 -25.29 15.61 -19.69
CA ALA A 509 -26.74 15.70 -19.88
C ALA A 509 -27.43 14.33 -19.86
N LEU A 510 -26.70 13.25 -20.19
CA LEU A 510 -27.21 11.87 -20.17
C LEU A 510 -26.91 11.15 -18.85
N SER A 511 -25.86 11.56 -18.13
CA SER A 511 -25.52 10.98 -16.83
C SER A 511 -26.44 11.47 -15.73
N ASN A 512 -26.77 10.57 -14.80
CA ASN A 512 -27.60 10.82 -13.64
C ASN A 512 -27.33 9.75 -12.55
N PRO A 513 -27.91 9.89 -11.34
CA PRO A 513 -27.66 8.94 -10.26
C PRO A 513 -27.98 7.47 -10.59
N TRP A 514 -28.96 7.20 -11.46
CA TRP A 514 -29.30 5.82 -11.85
C TRP A 514 -28.27 5.21 -12.78
N THR A 515 -27.78 5.96 -13.77
CA THR A 515 -26.73 5.47 -14.67
C THR A 515 -25.41 5.28 -13.91
N ALA A 516 -25.08 6.22 -13.02
CA ALA A 516 -23.91 6.12 -12.15
C ALA A 516 -23.97 4.88 -11.24
N ALA A 517 -25.09 4.67 -10.55
CA ALA A 517 -25.28 3.46 -9.73
C ALA A 517 -25.19 2.18 -10.59
N THR A 518 -25.75 2.17 -11.79
CA THR A 518 -25.66 1.01 -12.70
C THR A 518 -24.22 0.72 -13.10
N LEU A 519 -23.42 1.75 -13.43
CA LEU A 519 -22.00 1.60 -13.74
C LEU A 519 -21.20 1.07 -12.56
N GLU A 520 -21.48 1.58 -11.34
CA GLU A 520 -20.86 1.09 -10.11
C GLU A 520 -21.16 -0.41 -9.92
N TRP A 521 -22.44 -0.78 -9.91
CA TRP A 521 -22.86 -2.17 -9.65
C TRP A 521 -22.35 -3.16 -10.70
N LEU A 522 -22.26 -2.73 -11.97
CA LEU A 522 -21.77 -3.57 -13.06
C LEU A 522 -20.24 -3.56 -13.19
N HIS A 523 -19.53 -2.70 -12.46
CA HIS A 523 -18.09 -2.59 -12.54
C HIS A 523 -17.42 -3.98 -12.35
N PRO A 524 -16.51 -4.43 -13.24
CA PRO A 524 -15.96 -5.79 -13.21
C PRO A 524 -15.33 -6.19 -11.86
N MET A 525 -14.68 -5.22 -11.21
CA MET A 525 -14.12 -5.42 -9.87
C MET A 525 -15.16 -5.71 -8.80
N ARG A 526 -16.38 -5.16 -8.89
CA ARG A 526 -17.46 -5.45 -7.94
C ARG A 526 -18.21 -6.72 -8.32
N THR A 527 -18.65 -6.81 -9.57
CA THR A 527 -19.46 -7.93 -10.07
C THR A 527 -18.77 -9.29 -9.87
N SER A 528 -17.47 -9.40 -10.17
CA SER A 528 -16.71 -10.65 -9.99
C SER A 528 -16.67 -11.14 -8.53
N ARG A 529 -16.93 -10.25 -7.57
CA ARG A 529 -16.89 -10.52 -6.13
C ARG A 529 -18.30 -10.75 -5.61
N TYR A 530 -19.25 -9.87 -5.93
CA TYR A 530 -20.64 -10.00 -5.52
C TYR A 530 -21.28 -11.31 -5.96
N LEU A 531 -20.98 -11.78 -7.18
CA LEU A 531 -21.50 -13.04 -7.71
C LEU A 531 -21.06 -14.27 -6.89
N LEU A 532 -20.07 -14.16 -6.01
CA LEU A 532 -19.65 -15.23 -5.11
C LEU A 532 -20.38 -15.19 -3.75
N SER A 533 -21.16 -14.14 -3.44
CA SER A 533 -22.00 -14.11 -2.24
C SER A 533 -23.26 -14.96 -2.45
N GLU A 534 -23.71 -15.64 -1.39
CA GLU A 534 -25.01 -16.32 -1.40
C GLU A 534 -26.23 -15.39 -1.59
N SER A 535 -26.04 -14.07 -1.48
CA SER A 535 -27.09 -13.08 -1.79
C SER A 535 -27.38 -13.00 -3.29
N PHE A 536 -26.37 -13.24 -4.14
CA PHE A 536 -26.48 -13.21 -5.59
C PHE A 536 -26.46 -14.61 -6.22
N SER A 537 -25.73 -15.55 -5.60
CA SER A 537 -25.57 -16.93 -6.04
C SER A 537 -26.01 -17.91 -4.96
N PRO A 538 -27.32 -18.27 -4.86
CA PRO A 538 -27.85 -19.08 -3.76
C PRO A 538 -27.17 -20.45 -3.57
N TRP A 539 -26.59 -21.02 -4.62
CA TRP A 539 -25.85 -22.29 -4.58
C TRP A 539 -24.59 -22.24 -3.70
N MET A 540 -24.04 -21.04 -3.44
CA MET A 540 -22.91 -20.83 -2.53
C MET A 540 -23.22 -21.24 -1.08
N ARG A 541 -24.51 -21.34 -0.70
CA ARG A 541 -24.91 -21.93 0.60
C ARG A 541 -24.54 -23.41 0.71
N GLY A 542 -24.59 -24.13 -0.42
CA GLY A 542 -24.13 -25.52 -0.49
C GLY A 542 -22.62 -25.63 -0.27
N VAL A 543 -21.84 -24.72 -0.88
CA VAL A 543 -20.40 -24.62 -0.67
C VAL A 543 -20.08 -24.37 0.80
N ALA A 544 -20.77 -23.41 1.44
CA ALA A 544 -20.61 -23.13 2.86
C ALA A 544 -20.93 -24.33 3.77
N ALA A 545 -21.98 -25.09 3.44
CA ALA A 545 -22.35 -26.29 4.19
C ALA A 545 -21.30 -27.40 4.03
N LEU A 546 -20.80 -27.61 2.81
CA LEU A 546 -19.73 -28.58 2.54
C LEU A 546 -18.41 -28.18 3.20
N ALA A 547 -18.04 -26.89 3.16
CA ALA A 547 -16.84 -26.38 3.81
C ALA A 547 -16.83 -26.69 5.31
N ARG A 548 -17.94 -26.43 6.03
CA ARG A 548 -18.05 -26.78 7.46
C ARG A 548 -17.88 -28.27 7.75
N LEU A 549 -18.36 -29.15 6.86
CA LEU A 549 -18.20 -30.59 7.00
C LEU A 549 -16.75 -31.03 6.74
N ILE A 550 -16.11 -30.41 5.74
CA ILE A 550 -14.72 -30.67 5.37
C ILE A 550 -13.77 -30.18 6.45
N GLU A 551 -13.94 -28.96 6.98
CA GLU A 551 -13.10 -28.41 8.05
C GLU A 551 -13.02 -29.35 9.27
N GLN A 552 -14.14 -29.95 9.67
CA GLN A 552 -14.18 -30.89 10.80
C GLN A 552 -13.49 -32.23 10.53
N ARG A 553 -13.29 -32.58 9.25
CA ARG A 553 -12.81 -33.90 8.81
C ARG A 553 -11.63 -33.81 7.85
N ARG A 554 -11.00 -32.64 7.77
CA ARG A 554 -9.94 -32.30 6.82
C ARG A 554 -8.78 -33.29 7.00
N GLN A 555 -8.34 -33.90 5.90
CA GLN A 555 -7.20 -34.83 5.91
C GLN A 555 -6.15 -34.36 4.91
N PRO A 556 -5.28 -33.41 5.32
CA PRO A 556 -4.27 -32.86 4.44
C PRO A 556 -3.25 -33.93 4.03
N LEU A 557 -2.77 -33.84 2.80
CA LEU A 557 -1.63 -34.63 2.35
C LEU A 557 -0.33 -34.17 3.05
N PRO A 558 0.65 -35.08 3.24
CA PRO A 558 2.00 -34.71 3.68
C PRO A 558 2.63 -33.69 2.74
N GLU A 559 3.37 -32.71 3.27
CA GLU A 559 3.97 -31.63 2.48
C GLU A 559 4.98 -32.11 1.42
N ASP A 560 5.59 -33.28 1.62
CA ASP A 560 6.56 -33.90 0.71
C ASP A 560 5.92 -34.80 -0.37
N ASP A 561 4.58 -34.88 -0.40
CA ASP A 561 3.83 -35.67 -1.37
C ASP A 561 4.21 -35.30 -2.82
N ALA A 562 4.40 -36.34 -3.65
CA ALA A 562 4.88 -36.16 -5.01
C ALA A 562 3.87 -35.46 -5.92
N ASN A 563 2.56 -35.61 -5.68
CA ASN A 563 1.53 -34.94 -6.48
C ASN A 563 1.40 -33.47 -6.08
N LEU A 564 1.50 -33.14 -4.78
CA LEU A 564 1.56 -31.75 -4.33
C LEU A 564 2.75 -31.00 -4.91
N ARG A 565 3.94 -31.63 -4.96
CA ARG A 565 5.11 -31.02 -5.62
C ARG A 565 4.87 -30.74 -7.10
N ARG A 566 4.30 -31.70 -7.84
CA ARG A 566 3.95 -31.50 -9.26
C ARG A 566 2.89 -30.41 -9.47
N GLU A 567 1.93 -30.28 -8.55
CA GLU A 567 0.92 -29.22 -8.55
C GLU A 567 1.59 -27.85 -8.39
N ARG A 568 2.44 -27.69 -7.38
CA ARG A 568 3.19 -26.45 -7.10
C ARG A 568 4.08 -26.07 -8.30
N GLU A 569 4.84 -27.03 -8.84
CA GLU A 569 5.62 -26.79 -10.06
C GLU A 569 4.75 -26.39 -11.27
N ALA A 570 3.51 -26.88 -11.37
CA ALA A 570 2.59 -26.49 -12.44
C ALA A 570 2.05 -25.07 -12.22
N ILE A 571 1.72 -24.70 -10.98
CA ILE A 571 1.34 -23.35 -10.59
C ILE A 571 2.47 -22.37 -10.91
N ASP A 572 3.71 -22.71 -10.55
CA ASP A 572 4.89 -21.87 -10.80
C ASP A 572 5.10 -21.64 -12.30
N ARG A 573 4.96 -22.69 -13.12
CA ARG A 573 5.02 -22.56 -14.59
C ARG A 573 3.93 -21.62 -15.13
N VAL A 574 2.73 -21.62 -14.56
CA VAL A 574 1.67 -20.67 -14.95
C VAL A 574 2.06 -19.24 -14.56
N SER A 575 2.59 -19.04 -13.35
CA SER A 575 3.11 -17.74 -12.90
C SER A 575 4.17 -17.20 -13.87
N GLU A 576 5.14 -18.04 -14.25
CA GLU A 576 6.18 -17.68 -15.23
C GLU A 576 5.60 -17.32 -16.61
N VAL A 577 4.58 -18.03 -17.09
CA VAL A 577 3.92 -17.72 -18.37
C VAL A 577 3.21 -16.37 -18.30
N ILE A 578 2.50 -16.08 -17.22
CA ILE A 578 1.82 -14.79 -17.01
C ILE A 578 2.86 -13.66 -16.94
N GLU A 579 3.93 -13.85 -16.16
CA GLU A 579 5.01 -12.87 -16.01
C GLU A 579 5.70 -12.57 -17.35
N ASN A 580 5.99 -13.61 -18.14
CA ASN A 580 6.56 -13.44 -19.48
C ASN A 580 5.60 -12.71 -20.42
N GLY A 581 4.30 -13.03 -20.36
CA GLY A 581 3.26 -12.31 -21.10
C GLY A 581 3.20 -10.82 -20.73
N ARG A 582 3.25 -10.51 -19.43
CA ARG A 582 3.34 -9.13 -18.93
C ARG A 582 4.59 -8.42 -19.48
N ARG A 583 5.77 -9.02 -19.36
CA ARG A 583 7.03 -8.44 -19.89
C ARG A 583 6.94 -8.16 -21.39
N GLN A 584 6.31 -9.05 -22.17
CA GLN A 584 6.09 -8.84 -23.60
C GLN A 584 5.11 -7.70 -23.88
N ARG A 585 4.01 -7.60 -23.10
CA ARG A 585 3.06 -6.48 -23.18
C ARG A 585 3.79 -5.16 -22.92
N ASP A 586 4.47 -5.05 -21.79
CA ASP A 586 5.15 -3.83 -21.35
C ASP A 586 6.20 -3.38 -22.39
N ALA A 587 7.01 -4.32 -22.91
CA ALA A 587 7.97 -4.04 -23.97
C ALA A 587 7.33 -3.64 -25.31
N THR A 588 6.09 -4.06 -25.57
CA THR A 588 5.33 -3.67 -26.77
C THR A 588 4.75 -2.27 -26.59
N GLU A 589 4.20 -1.97 -25.42
CA GLU A 589 3.72 -0.64 -25.06
C GLU A 589 4.84 0.42 -25.16
N GLU A 590 6.03 0.12 -24.66
CA GLU A 590 7.20 1.01 -24.78
C GLU A 590 7.60 1.25 -26.25
N ARG A 591 7.62 0.21 -27.08
CA ARG A 591 7.90 0.34 -28.52
C ARG A 591 6.85 1.18 -29.24
N VAL A 592 5.57 0.98 -28.92
CA VAL A 592 4.47 1.79 -29.48
C VAL A 592 4.59 3.23 -29.01
N PHE A 593 4.88 3.46 -27.73
CA PHE A 593 5.08 4.79 -27.18
C PHE A 593 6.21 5.54 -27.91
N GLN A 594 7.38 4.89 -28.06
CA GLN A 594 8.48 5.46 -28.83
C GLN A 594 8.08 5.74 -30.28
N ALA A 595 7.41 4.80 -30.97
CA ALA A 595 6.98 5.01 -32.35
C ALA A 595 5.99 6.18 -32.51
N LEU A 596 5.18 6.48 -31.48
CA LEU A 596 4.20 7.58 -31.51
C LEU A 596 4.84 8.94 -31.19
N TYR A 597 5.81 8.99 -30.27
CA TYR A 597 6.30 10.25 -29.70
C TYR A 597 7.78 10.56 -29.98
N ASP A 598 8.56 9.60 -30.48
CA ASP A 598 9.93 9.84 -30.96
C ASP A 598 9.90 10.47 -32.36
N VAL A 599 9.38 11.70 -32.42
CA VAL A 599 9.28 12.49 -33.65
C VAL A 599 10.42 13.52 -33.69
N PRO A 600 11.09 13.69 -34.86
CA PRO A 600 12.13 14.69 -35.04
C PRO A 600 11.65 16.09 -34.65
N ALA A 601 12.52 16.90 -34.04
CA ALA A 601 12.18 18.25 -33.59
C ALA A 601 11.56 19.14 -34.69
N SER A 602 11.90 18.90 -35.95
CA SER A 602 11.36 19.61 -37.13
C SER A 602 9.90 19.30 -37.45
N ALA A 603 9.34 18.19 -36.94
CA ALA A 603 7.97 17.76 -37.17
C ALA A 603 7.09 17.87 -35.91
N ARG A 604 7.61 18.45 -34.82
CA ARG A 604 6.85 18.67 -33.58
C ARG A 604 5.89 19.86 -33.73
N PRO A 605 4.64 19.75 -33.27
CA PRO A 605 3.73 20.89 -33.24
C PRO A 605 4.34 22.00 -32.37
N ALA A 606 4.22 23.26 -32.82
CA ALA A 606 4.74 24.41 -32.09
C ALA A 606 4.07 24.50 -30.71
N ALA A 607 4.87 24.62 -29.65
CA ALA A 607 4.34 24.81 -28.30
C ALA A 607 3.50 26.09 -28.27
N PRO A 608 2.24 26.05 -27.78
CA PRO A 608 1.49 27.26 -27.55
C PRO A 608 2.23 28.14 -26.51
N PRO A 609 2.11 29.47 -26.57
CA PRO A 609 2.69 30.35 -25.57
C PRO A 609 2.14 29.98 -24.19
N ALA A 610 3.00 29.95 -23.18
CA ALA A 610 2.59 29.74 -21.79
C ALA A 610 1.55 30.80 -21.40
N VAL A 611 0.36 30.35 -20.97
CA VAL A 611 -0.72 31.21 -20.45
C VAL A 611 -0.55 31.39 -18.95
#